data_AF-A0A5Q0TN12-F1
#
_entry.id   AF-A0A5Q0TN12-F1
#
_cell.length_a   1.000
_cell.length_b   1.000
_cell.length_c   1.000
_cell.angle_alpha   90.00
_cell.angle_beta   90.00
_cell.angle_gamma   90.00
#
_symmetry.space_group_name_H-M   'P 1'
#
loop_
_entity.id
_entity.type
_entity.pdbx_description
1 polymer ?
#
loop_
_entity_poly.entity_id
_entity_poly.type
_entity_poly.pdbx_seq_one_letter_code
_entity_poly.pdbx_strand_id
1 'polypeptide(L)'
;MILSWIKDEKITFKPLILPIVLLVIAFNPFTESLEFYSPAVYMISHYIVYFSGIFIGYKYFKGDVISLTLGLIPPIIWHLPYFFALGAAFITYRALLEITLLVGGILAGSSIKYIKFYLKVTLFALWMLGDSVLAILFIIASPIYSNTIYNFSPYSPSSLPIAGVAMFIAMNVFLGYVIAKYIKGILG
;
A
#
# COMPACT_ATOMS: atom_id res chain seq x y z
N MET A 1 17.86 -1.59 16.26
CA MET A 1 17.67 -3.05 16.07
C MET A 1 16.58 -3.18 15.03
N ILE A 2 16.89 -3.69 13.84
CA ILE A 2 16.03 -3.56 12.65
C ILE A 2 14.67 -4.26 12.83
N LEU A 3 14.64 -5.42 13.48
CA LEU A 3 13.39 -6.10 13.81
C LEU A 3 13.61 -7.05 14.99
N SER A 4 12.66 -7.14 15.91
CA SER A 4 12.60 -8.23 16.88
C SER A 4 11.16 -8.70 17.10
N TRP A 5 10.98 -9.96 17.46
CA TRP A 5 9.69 -10.47 17.92
C TRP A 5 9.22 -9.79 19.20
N ILE A 6 7.91 -9.59 19.32
CA ILE A 6 7.29 -9.17 20.58
C ILE A 6 7.27 -10.39 21.51
N LYS A 7 8.19 -10.42 22.48
CA LYS A 7 8.43 -11.57 23.38
C LYS A 7 7.23 -12.02 24.21
N ASP A 8 6.24 -11.15 24.42
CA ASP A 8 5.15 -11.37 25.39
C ASP A 8 3.79 -11.70 24.76
N GLU A 9 3.65 -11.68 23.43
CA GLU A 9 2.40 -12.11 22.78
C GLU A 9 2.46 -13.61 22.45
N LYS A 10 1.56 -14.42 23.02
CA LYS A 10 1.31 -15.78 22.52
C LYS A 10 1.03 -15.68 21.02
N ILE A 11 1.87 -16.29 20.18
CA ILE A 11 1.67 -16.32 18.74
C ILE A 11 0.35 -17.06 18.48
N THR A 12 -0.69 -16.30 18.14
CA THR A 12 -1.98 -16.83 17.73
C THR A 12 -2.11 -16.58 16.23
N PHE A 13 -2.72 -17.53 15.51
CA PHE A 13 -2.93 -17.41 14.06
C PHE A 13 -4.15 -16.55 13.71
N LYS A 14 -5.06 -16.30 14.67
CA LYS A 14 -6.30 -15.53 14.43
C LYS A 14 -6.04 -14.15 13.78
N PRO A 15 -5.05 -13.35 14.20
CA PRO A 15 -4.75 -12.08 13.55
C PRO A 15 -4.26 -12.23 12.10
N LEU A 16 -3.71 -13.39 11.70
CA LEU A 16 -3.25 -13.61 10.33
C LEU A 16 -4.38 -13.89 9.34
N ILE A 17 -5.60 -14.18 9.81
CA ILE A 17 -6.74 -14.47 8.91
C ILE A 17 -6.97 -13.31 7.94
N LEU A 18 -7.02 -12.07 8.43
CA LEU A 18 -7.26 -10.91 7.58
C LEU A 18 -6.12 -10.70 6.55
N PRO A 19 -4.83 -10.61 6.94
CA PRO A 19 -3.73 -10.55 5.99
C PRO A 19 -3.73 -11.70 4.98
N ILE A 20 -3.99 -12.94 5.40
CA ILE A 20 -4.01 -14.09 4.50
C ILE A 20 -5.13 -13.93 3.47
N VAL A 21 -6.34 -13.57 3.89
CA VAL A 21 -7.47 -13.36 2.97
C VAL A 21 -7.16 -12.24 1.98
N LEU A 22 -6.60 -11.12 2.46
CA LEU A 22 -6.18 -10.01 1.62
C LEU A 22 -5.12 -10.43 0.60
N LEU A 23 -4.09 -11.17 1.03
CA LEU A 23 -3.04 -11.66 0.14
C LEU A 23 -3.56 -12.70 -0.86
N VAL A 24 -4.53 -13.54 -0.51
CA VAL A 24 -5.18 -14.45 -1.48
C VAL A 24 -5.99 -13.68 -2.52
N ILE A 25 -6.64 -12.58 -2.13
CA ILE A 25 -7.36 -11.69 -3.06
C ILE A 25 -6.39 -10.97 -4.01
N ALA A 26 -5.21 -10.57 -3.52
CA ALA A 26 -4.18 -9.94 -4.36
C ALA A 26 -3.46 -10.96 -5.26
N PHE A 27 -3.02 -12.08 -4.69
CA PHE A 27 -2.22 -13.12 -5.35
C PHE A 27 -3.08 -14.30 -5.78
N ASN A 28 -3.87 -14.08 -6.82
CA ASN A 28 -4.51 -15.18 -7.52
C ASN A 28 -4.46 -14.93 -9.04
N PRO A 29 -4.53 -16.00 -9.86
CA PRO A 29 -4.37 -15.89 -11.30
C PRO A 29 -5.36 -14.91 -11.97
N PHE A 30 -6.56 -14.78 -11.41
CA PHE A 30 -7.57 -13.86 -11.93
C PHE A 30 -7.17 -12.40 -11.67
N THR A 31 -6.82 -12.04 -10.43
CA THR A 31 -6.34 -10.70 -10.10
C THR A 31 -5.08 -10.35 -10.90
N GLU A 32 -4.06 -11.22 -10.88
CA GLU A 32 -2.81 -10.98 -11.61
C GLU A 32 -3.05 -10.73 -13.11
N SER A 33 -3.94 -11.50 -13.74
CA SER A 33 -4.28 -11.29 -15.15
C SER A 33 -4.95 -9.93 -15.40
N LEU A 34 -5.82 -9.48 -14.49
CA LEU A 34 -6.53 -8.19 -14.61
C LEU A 34 -5.60 -7.00 -14.39
N GLU A 35 -4.57 -7.14 -13.57
CA GLU A 35 -3.67 -6.04 -13.27
C GLU A 35 -2.88 -5.58 -14.49
N PHE A 36 -2.67 -6.42 -15.51
CA PHE A 36 -2.05 -5.99 -16.77
C PHE A 36 -2.98 -5.15 -17.66
N TYR A 37 -4.28 -5.07 -17.34
CA TYR A 37 -5.26 -4.36 -18.16
C TYR A 37 -5.99 -3.27 -17.41
N SER A 38 -6.11 -3.39 -16.08
CA SER A 38 -6.85 -2.46 -15.24
C SER A 38 -5.92 -1.79 -14.23
N PRO A 39 -5.60 -0.49 -14.42
CA PRO A 39 -4.80 0.24 -13.43
C PRO A 39 -5.54 0.37 -12.09
N ALA A 40 -6.88 0.26 -12.08
CA ALA A 40 -7.64 0.25 -10.84
C ALA A 40 -7.37 -1.01 -10.01
N VAL A 41 -7.42 -2.19 -10.64
CA VAL A 41 -7.12 -3.46 -9.96
C VAL A 41 -5.68 -3.43 -9.47
N TYR A 42 -4.74 -2.98 -10.32
CA TYR A 42 -3.34 -2.82 -9.97
C TYR A 42 -3.13 -1.99 -8.70
N MET A 43 -3.71 -0.80 -8.63
CA MET A 43 -3.59 0.08 -7.47
C MET A 43 -4.27 -0.46 -6.22
N ILE A 44 -5.44 -1.09 -6.35
CA ILE A 44 -6.13 -1.68 -5.21
C ILE A 44 -5.30 -2.83 -4.63
N SER A 45 -4.69 -3.68 -5.47
CA SER A 45 -3.77 -4.72 -4.99
C SER A 45 -2.56 -4.15 -4.27
N HIS A 46 -2.05 -2.97 -4.66
CA HIS A 46 -0.94 -2.31 -3.94
C HIS A 46 -1.31 -2.01 -2.49
N TYR A 47 -2.50 -1.43 -2.29
CA TYR A 47 -3.03 -1.19 -0.95
C TYR A 47 -3.18 -2.48 -0.17
N ILE A 48 -3.81 -3.49 -0.77
CA ILE A 48 -4.07 -4.78 -0.11
C ILE A 48 -2.77 -5.44 0.35
N VAL A 49 -1.75 -5.49 -0.50
CA VAL A 49 -0.45 -6.11 -0.18
C VAL A 49 0.29 -5.31 0.89
N TYR A 50 0.39 -3.99 0.73
CA TYR A 50 1.10 -3.14 1.70
C TYR A 50 0.42 -3.13 3.08
N PHE A 51 -0.92 -3.02 3.12
CA PHE A 51 -1.68 -3.06 4.39
C PHE A 51 -1.64 -4.43 5.06
N SER A 52 -1.62 -5.53 4.29
CA SER A 52 -1.38 -6.86 4.84
C SER A 52 -0.04 -6.93 5.56
N GLY A 53 1.00 -6.37 4.94
CA GLY A 53 2.31 -6.22 5.56
C GLY A 53 2.25 -5.39 6.84
N ILE A 54 1.62 -4.20 6.79
CA ILE A 54 1.46 -3.33 7.98
C ILE A 54 0.80 -4.10 9.13
N PHE A 55 -0.27 -4.86 8.85
CA PHE A 55 -1.00 -5.58 9.87
C PHE A 55 -0.14 -6.68 10.53
N ILE A 56 0.60 -7.44 9.72
CA ILE A 56 1.56 -8.45 10.19
C ILE A 56 2.66 -7.79 11.04
N GLY A 57 3.28 -6.74 10.50
CA GLY A 57 4.31 -5.94 11.16
C GLY A 57 3.86 -5.44 12.52
N TYR A 58 2.71 -4.77 12.55
CA TYR A 58 2.11 -4.19 13.75
C TYR A 58 1.83 -5.25 14.81
N LYS A 59 1.35 -6.44 14.41
CA LYS A 59 0.94 -7.46 15.37
C LYS A 59 2.12 -8.22 15.98
N TYR A 60 3.10 -8.62 15.18
CA TYR A 60 4.10 -9.61 15.60
C TYR A 60 5.51 -9.05 15.87
N PHE A 61 5.81 -7.87 15.33
CA PHE A 61 7.17 -7.34 15.32
C PHE A 61 7.30 -6.02 16.05
N LYS A 62 8.51 -5.79 16.57
CA LYS A 62 8.96 -4.53 17.14
C LYS A 62 10.09 -3.98 16.28
N GLY A 63 9.78 -2.90 15.58
CA GLY A 63 10.71 -2.10 14.79
C GLY A 63 11.05 -0.78 15.46
N ASP A 64 12.03 -0.09 14.89
CA ASP A 64 12.47 1.26 15.28
C ASP A 64 12.27 2.25 14.13
N VAL A 65 12.83 3.45 14.25
CA VAL A 65 12.71 4.47 13.19
C VAL A 65 13.40 4.04 11.88
N ILE A 66 14.41 3.16 11.94
CA ILE A 66 15.09 2.66 10.75
C ILE A 66 14.16 1.72 9.99
N SER A 67 13.48 0.79 10.70
CA SER A 67 12.47 -0.08 10.09
C SER A 67 11.36 0.73 9.44
N LEU A 68 10.91 1.81 10.11
CA LEU A 68 9.92 2.71 9.55
C LEU A 68 10.40 3.37 8.25
N THR A 69 11.58 3.98 8.27
CA THR A 69 12.14 4.64 7.08
C THR A 69 12.29 3.67 5.93
N LEU A 70 12.85 2.48 6.17
CA LEU A 70 12.98 1.44 5.14
C LEU A 70 11.62 0.95 4.64
N GLY A 71 10.62 0.88 5.52
CA GLY A 71 9.27 0.46 5.17
C GLY A 71 8.48 1.45 4.29
N LEU A 72 8.85 2.73 4.32
CA LEU A 72 8.22 3.79 3.52
C LEU A 72 8.81 3.91 2.11
N ILE A 73 10.03 3.40 1.88
CA ILE A 73 10.70 3.51 0.57
C ILE A 73 9.94 2.77 -0.54
N PRO A 74 9.52 1.49 -0.39
CA PRO A 74 8.87 0.75 -1.47
C PRO A 74 7.62 1.44 -2.05
N PRO A 75 6.61 1.86 -1.26
CA PRO A 75 5.45 2.51 -1.85
C PRO A 75 5.85 3.81 -2.56
N ILE A 76 6.78 4.61 -2.04
CA ILE A 76 7.21 5.84 -2.73
C ILE A 76 7.81 5.53 -4.10
N ILE A 77 8.72 4.55 -4.17
CA ILE A 77 9.39 4.18 -5.42
C ILE A 77 8.38 3.67 -6.46
N TRP A 78 7.50 2.74 -6.08
CA TRP A 78 6.56 2.13 -7.02
C TRP A 78 5.47 3.07 -7.52
N HIS A 79 5.22 4.17 -6.80
CA HIS A 79 4.36 5.24 -7.27
C HIS A 79 5.06 6.25 -8.19
N LEU A 80 6.39 6.18 -8.38
CA LEU A 80 7.06 7.02 -9.37
C LEU A 80 6.71 6.55 -10.79
N PRO A 81 6.54 7.46 -11.77
CA PRO A 81 6.00 7.14 -13.10
C PRO A 81 6.67 5.95 -13.82
N TYR A 82 8.01 5.94 -13.84
CA TYR A 82 8.78 4.88 -14.50
C TYR A 82 8.61 3.52 -13.82
N PHE A 83 8.69 3.47 -12.48
CA PHE A 83 8.57 2.22 -11.72
C PHE A 83 7.14 1.70 -11.71
N PHE A 84 6.16 2.60 -11.66
CA PHE A 84 4.75 2.27 -11.86
C PHE A 84 4.55 1.55 -13.21
N ALA A 85 5.08 2.11 -14.30
CA ALA A 85 4.99 1.48 -15.62
C ALA A 85 5.72 0.13 -15.70
N LEU A 86 6.88 0.00 -15.04
CA LEU A 86 7.63 -1.27 -15.01
C LEU A 86 6.86 -2.36 -14.28
N GLY A 87 6.36 -2.04 -13.08
CA GLY A 87 5.51 -2.93 -12.31
C GLY A 87 4.29 -3.32 -13.13
N ALA A 88 3.62 -2.35 -13.75
CA ALA A 88 2.45 -2.52 -14.63
C ALA A 88 2.68 -3.51 -15.78
N ALA A 89 3.84 -3.46 -16.43
CA ALA A 89 4.07 -4.12 -17.72
C ALA A 89 4.71 -5.52 -17.64
N PHE A 90 5.50 -5.80 -16.60
CA PHE A 90 6.35 -6.99 -16.58
C PHE A 90 6.16 -7.81 -15.30
N ILE A 91 5.91 -9.11 -15.46
CA ILE A 91 5.66 -10.01 -14.32
C ILE A 91 6.84 -10.09 -13.33
N THR A 92 8.08 -9.96 -13.81
CA THR A 92 9.27 -9.96 -12.94
C THR A 92 9.30 -8.73 -12.04
N TYR A 93 9.01 -7.56 -12.59
CA TYR A 93 8.91 -6.31 -11.84
C TYR A 93 7.67 -6.28 -10.96
N ARG A 94 6.58 -6.93 -11.38
CA ARG A 94 5.38 -7.14 -10.56
C ARG A 94 5.68 -7.92 -9.29
N ALA A 95 6.34 -9.07 -9.43
CA ALA A 95 6.72 -9.87 -8.27
C ALA A 95 7.67 -9.09 -7.33
N LEU A 96 8.64 -8.36 -7.88
CA LEU A 96 9.52 -7.50 -7.08
C LEU A 96 8.73 -6.41 -6.34
N LEU A 97 7.77 -5.79 -7.01
CA LEU A 97 6.89 -4.80 -6.43
C LEU A 97 6.12 -5.37 -5.26
N GLU A 98 5.46 -6.50 -5.44
CA GLU A 98 4.61 -7.11 -4.42
C GLU A 98 5.42 -7.56 -3.21
N ILE A 99 6.58 -8.19 -3.44
CA ILE A 99 7.50 -8.60 -2.37
C ILE A 99 7.98 -7.37 -1.60
N THR A 100 8.43 -6.33 -2.29
CA THR A 100 8.97 -5.12 -1.64
C THR A 100 7.88 -4.31 -0.94
N LEU A 101 6.65 -4.26 -1.46
CA LEU A 101 5.51 -3.68 -0.76
C LEU A 101 5.16 -4.49 0.49
N LEU A 102 5.08 -5.83 0.41
CA LEU A 102 4.77 -6.66 1.57
C LEU A 102 5.82 -6.49 2.67
N VAL A 103 7.10 -6.60 2.32
CA VAL A 103 8.23 -6.41 3.25
C VAL A 103 8.23 -4.98 3.80
N GLY A 104 8.05 -3.98 2.93
CA GLY A 104 7.96 -2.59 3.33
C GLY A 104 6.84 -2.34 4.34
N GLY A 105 5.67 -2.94 4.10
CA GLY A 105 4.53 -2.90 5.00
C GLY A 105 4.85 -3.53 6.35
N ILE A 106 5.48 -4.71 6.38
CA ILE A 106 5.92 -5.36 7.63
C ILE A 106 6.86 -4.44 8.42
N LEU A 107 7.85 -3.86 7.75
CA LEU A 107 8.81 -2.95 8.38
C LEU A 107 8.11 -1.70 8.95
N ALA A 108 7.27 -1.03 8.15
CA ALA A 108 6.52 0.14 8.60
C ALA A 108 5.58 -0.20 9.77
N GLY A 109 4.80 -1.26 9.64
CA GLY A 109 3.86 -1.74 10.65
C GLY A 109 4.53 -2.05 11.99
N SER A 110 5.72 -2.67 11.95
CA SER A 110 6.48 -3.03 13.15
C SER A 110 6.87 -1.84 14.01
N SER A 111 6.93 -0.64 13.43
CA SER A 111 7.34 0.59 14.13
C SER A 111 6.15 1.42 14.62
N ILE A 112 4.94 1.25 14.06
CA ILE A 112 3.76 2.09 14.35
C ILE A 112 3.42 2.10 15.84
N LYS A 113 3.58 1.00 16.58
CA LYS A 113 3.30 0.95 18.03
C LYS A 113 4.25 1.85 18.84
N TYR A 114 5.49 1.96 18.40
CA TYR A 114 6.61 2.48 19.21
C TYR A 114 7.00 3.91 18.88
N ILE A 115 6.54 4.46 17.76
CA ILE A 115 6.75 5.86 17.41
C ILE A 115 5.80 6.81 18.16
N LYS A 116 6.21 8.08 18.29
CA LYS A 116 5.43 9.13 18.94
C LYS A 116 4.14 9.42 18.15
N PHE A 117 3.08 9.79 18.86
CA PHE A 117 1.76 10.02 18.25
C PHE A 117 1.77 11.05 17.12
N TYR A 118 2.44 12.21 17.32
CA TYR A 118 2.51 13.23 16.27
C TYR A 118 3.11 12.69 14.97
N LEU A 119 4.12 11.82 15.05
CA LEU A 119 4.74 11.22 13.86
C LEU A 119 3.76 10.29 13.13
N LYS A 120 2.91 9.56 13.86
CA LYS A 120 1.83 8.74 13.25
C LYS A 120 0.86 9.61 12.47
N VAL A 121 0.42 10.72 13.06
CA VAL A 121 -0.51 11.67 12.44
C VAL A 121 0.13 12.32 11.22
N THR A 122 1.39 12.77 11.32
CA THR A 122 2.13 13.37 10.20
C THR A 122 2.29 12.37 9.06
N LEU A 123 2.70 11.12 9.33
CA LEU A 123 2.86 10.10 8.30
C LEU A 123 1.54 9.75 7.63
N PHE A 124 0.46 9.65 8.42
CA PHE A 124 -0.87 9.42 7.87
C PHE A 124 -1.32 10.58 6.96
N ALA A 125 -1.09 11.83 7.37
CA ALA A 125 -1.40 13.00 6.55
C ALA A 125 -0.56 13.05 5.27
N LEU A 126 0.74 12.73 5.35
CA LEU A 126 1.64 12.68 4.19
C LEU A 126 1.24 11.57 3.21
N TRP A 127 0.85 10.40 3.72
CA TRP A 127 0.33 9.32 2.88
C TRP A 127 -0.95 9.74 2.15
N MET A 128 -1.93 10.28 2.88
CA MET A 128 -3.18 10.79 2.29
C MET A 128 -2.90 11.86 1.21
N LEU A 129 -1.96 12.77 1.47
CA LEU A 129 -1.59 13.82 0.52
C LEU A 129 -0.92 13.24 -0.73
N GLY A 130 0.08 12.36 -0.56
CA GLY A 130 0.82 11.75 -1.66
C GLY A 130 -0.08 10.96 -2.60
N ASP A 131 -0.92 10.09 -2.05
CA ASP A 131 -1.84 9.29 -2.85
C ASP A 131 -2.98 10.13 -3.44
N SER A 132 -3.39 11.23 -2.79
CA SER A 132 -4.34 12.17 -3.39
C SER A 132 -3.74 12.88 -4.61
N VAL A 133 -2.46 13.29 -4.53
CA VAL A 133 -1.75 13.86 -5.69
C VAL A 133 -1.68 12.84 -6.82
N LEU A 134 -1.32 11.59 -6.52
CA LEU A 134 -1.29 10.53 -7.54
C LEU A 134 -2.67 10.25 -8.14
N ALA A 135 -3.71 10.16 -7.30
CA ALA A 135 -5.08 9.97 -7.75
C ALA A 135 -5.55 11.10 -8.68
N ILE A 136 -5.20 12.35 -8.36
CA ILE A 136 -5.48 13.50 -9.24
C ILE A 136 -4.77 13.35 -10.58
N LEU A 137 -3.48 12.97 -10.58
CA LEU A 137 -2.72 12.72 -11.81
C LEU A 137 -3.37 11.62 -12.67
N PHE A 138 -3.94 10.59 -12.05
CA PHE A 138 -4.68 9.55 -12.76
C PHE A 138 -6.04 10.05 -13.29
N ILE A 139 -6.79 10.82 -12.49
CA ILE A 139 -8.09 11.39 -12.88
C ILE A 139 -7.96 12.30 -14.09
N ILE A 140 -6.92 13.14 -14.14
CA ILE A 140 -6.66 14.02 -15.29
C ILE A 140 -5.99 13.28 -16.47
N ALA A 141 -5.88 11.95 -16.40
CA ALA A 141 -5.26 11.11 -17.43
C ALA A 141 -3.84 11.56 -17.79
N SER A 142 -3.03 11.91 -16.78
CA SER A 142 -1.71 12.50 -16.99
C SER A 142 -0.81 11.58 -17.84
N PRO A 143 -0.24 12.05 -18.96
CA PRO A 143 0.53 11.22 -19.89
C PRO A 143 1.74 10.54 -19.23
N ILE A 144 2.32 11.13 -18.18
CA ILE A 144 3.50 10.61 -17.49
C ILE A 144 3.29 9.22 -16.89
N TYR A 145 2.05 8.81 -16.59
CA TYR A 145 1.74 7.47 -16.06
C TYR A 145 1.20 6.49 -17.12
N SER A 146 1.31 6.84 -18.39
CA SER A 146 0.67 6.11 -19.49
C SER A 146 1.66 5.62 -20.54
N ASN A 147 1.14 4.82 -21.46
CA ASN A 147 1.82 4.36 -22.66
C ASN A 147 2.22 5.48 -23.65
N THR A 148 1.81 6.73 -23.41
CA THR A 148 2.24 7.88 -24.21
C THR A 148 3.70 8.27 -23.92
N ILE A 149 4.15 8.12 -22.67
CA ILE A 149 5.54 8.40 -22.26
C ILE A 149 6.34 7.11 -22.15
N TYR A 150 5.73 6.05 -21.63
CA TYR A 150 6.37 4.74 -21.46
C TYR A 150 5.70 3.72 -22.36
N ASN A 151 6.17 3.56 -23.61
CA ASN A 151 5.53 2.71 -24.63
C ASN A 151 5.30 1.25 -24.20
N PHE A 152 6.04 0.74 -23.21
CA PHE A 152 5.85 -0.60 -22.66
C PHE A 152 4.74 -0.68 -21.61
N SER A 153 4.26 0.45 -21.08
CA SER A 153 3.13 0.49 -20.14
C SER A 153 1.88 -0.04 -20.83
N PRO A 154 1.09 -0.92 -20.19
CA PRO A 154 -0.14 -1.41 -20.78
C PRO A 154 -1.29 -0.39 -20.70
N TYR A 155 -1.14 0.68 -19.93
CA TYR A 155 -2.24 1.60 -19.64
C TYR A 155 -2.24 2.79 -20.59
N SER A 156 -3.36 2.98 -21.31
CA SER A 156 -3.64 4.22 -22.03
C SER A 156 -4.05 5.34 -21.08
N PRO A 157 -3.90 6.62 -21.45
CA PRO A 157 -4.42 7.73 -20.66
C PRO A 157 -5.90 7.57 -20.29
N SER A 158 -6.73 7.05 -21.20
CA SER A 158 -8.16 6.82 -20.97
C SER A 158 -8.48 5.76 -19.91
N SER A 159 -7.54 4.87 -19.59
CA SER A 159 -7.70 3.84 -18.56
C SER A 159 -7.35 4.33 -17.15
N LEU A 160 -6.59 5.42 -17.01
CA LEU A 160 -6.11 5.91 -15.70
C LEU A 160 -7.21 6.50 -14.80
N PRO A 161 -8.23 7.24 -15.30
CA PRO A 161 -9.18 7.92 -14.41
C PRO A 161 -9.92 7.00 -13.45
N ILE A 162 -10.26 5.78 -13.88
CA ILE A 162 -10.94 4.82 -13.01
C ILE A 162 -10.04 4.36 -11.85
N ALA A 163 -8.72 4.28 -12.07
CA ALA A 163 -7.77 3.99 -11.00
C ALA A 163 -7.70 5.14 -10.00
N GLY A 164 -7.63 6.39 -10.48
CA GLY A 164 -7.63 7.55 -9.59
C GLY A 164 -8.89 7.67 -8.74
N VAL A 165 -10.06 7.39 -9.33
CA VAL A 165 -11.34 7.32 -8.58
C VAL A 165 -11.33 6.19 -7.56
N ALA A 166 -10.87 4.99 -7.95
CA ALA A 166 -10.80 3.83 -7.05
C ALA A 166 -9.87 4.11 -5.86
N MET A 167 -8.69 4.69 -6.10
CA MET A 167 -7.77 5.13 -5.05
C MET A 167 -8.42 6.14 -4.12
N PHE A 168 -9.09 7.15 -4.67
CA PHE A 168 -9.76 8.18 -3.88
C PHE A 168 -10.83 7.58 -2.95
N ILE A 169 -11.65 6.66 -3.46
CA ILE A 169 -12.64 5.94 -2.65
C ILE A 169 -11.95 5.10 -1.56
N ALA A 170 -10.94 4.31 -1.91
CA ALA A 170 -10.23 3.44 -0.97
C ALA A 170 -9.62 4.24 0.19
N MET A 171 -8.94 5.35 -0.11
CA MET A 171 -8.36 6.24 0.89
C MET A 171 -9.42 6.86 1.80
N ASN A 172 -10.54 7.34 1.25
CA ASN A 172 -11.59 7.97 2.05
C ASN A 172 -12.34 6.98 2.94
N VAL A 173 -12.57 5.74 2.46
CA VAL A 173 -13.12 4.66 3.29
C VAL A 173 -12.18 4.36 4.45
N PHE A 174 -10.88 4.27 4.19
CA PHE A 174 -9.89 4.04 5.24
C PHE A 174 -9.80 5.22 6.23
N LEU A 175 -9.83 6.46 5.74
CA LEU A 175 -9.88 7.66 6.57
C LEU A 175 -11.11 7.64 7.48
N GLY A 176 -12.30 7.36 6.93
CA GLY A 176 -13.52 7.21 7.69
C GLY A 176 -13.42 6.14 8.78
N TYR A 177 -12.82 4.99 8.46
CA TYR A 177 -12.54 3.93 9.45
C TYR A 177 -11.61 4.41 10.58
N VAL A 178 -10.50 5.08 10.25
CA VAL A 178 -9.54 5.61 11.24
C VAL A 178 -10.20 6.64 12.15
N ILE A 179 -10.95 7.59 11.58
CA ILE A 179 -11.69 8.61 12.33
C ILE A 179 -12.73 7.95 13.25
N ALA A 180 -13.53 7.02 12.73
CA ALA A 180 -14.54 6.31 13.53
C ALA A 180 -13.91 5.55 14.69
N LYS A 181 -12.78 4.87 14.48
CA LYS A 181 -12.02 4.19 15.54
C LYS A 181 -11.46 5.15 16.57
N TYR A 182 -10.94 6.29 16.13
CA TYR A 182 -10.42 7.31 17.04
C TYR A 182 -11.53 7.91 17.91
N ILE A 183 -12.66 8.29 17.30
CA ILE A 183 -13.85 8.81 18.01
C ILE A 183 -14.36 7.79 19.01
N LYS A 184 -14.51 6.51 18.61
CA LYS A 184 -14.91 5.44 19.53
C LYS A 184 -13.94 5.30 20.70
N GLY A 185 -12.63 5.39 20.45
CA GLY A 185 -11.62 5.37 21.50
C GLY A 185 -11.71 6.52 22.50
N ILE A 186 -12.32 7.64 22.13
CA ILE A 186 -12.60 8.79 23.02
C ILE A 186 -13.92 8.59 23.76
N LEU A 187 -14.95 8.09 23.09
CA LEU A 187 -16.32 7.99 23.61
C LEU A 187 -16.59 6.73 24.45
N GLY A 188 -15.76 5.69 24.35
CA GLY A 188 -15.96 4.38 25.01
C GLY A 188 -16.49 3.30 24.05
#